data_AF-A0A7C0U381-F1
#
_entry.id   AF-A0A7C0U381-F1
#
_cell.length_a   1.000
_cell.length_b   1.000
_cell.length_c   1.000
_cell.angle_alpha   90.00
_cell.angle_beta   90.00
_cell.angle_gamma   90.00
#
_symmetry.space_group_name_H-M   'P 1'
#
loop_
_entity.id
_entity.type
_entity.pdbx_description
1 polymer ?
#
loop_
_entity_poly.entity_id
_entity_poly.type
_entity_poly.pdbx_seq_one_letter_code
_entity_poly.pdbx_strand_id
1 'polypeptide(L)'
;MRANYFPEIVTGALNKNVIIVKPGQTIQSVIDSIDASADNPYVVIVPPGIYEEPGLTMKDYISLYGCGKDCTKIHVSGWNPLFIANKVNLHDLSVIHSGSDGYAINFTAGEKEWSMYNCYIETSATSQNSGLFLINKNGIGFIYNTQMKCTGGYGFRVVSNMWLELHDINLKLTGQNQSINHIGIYVDEYSRIKMFGGRIWVPWTEDEVIDGDNDNVYGIWLPSTSGSVTHLHDVDILLRNDSGTANVYGVYCQAGTVRLFGSRVQAEAPNGDAQSFVQEGNGTIETYGTRGLGFVGEPSGILTLGGRKITLTSDYTIENWEGNVFIFDPNGANRNIYPTGLQGYKYIPVIIINTADAAENLIFDPTGLNLTIGQGQRAIVVYDGTQWLKVYLGS
;
A
#
# COMPACT_ATOMS: atom_id res chain seq x y z
N MET A 1 8.53 -14.94 -5.77
CA MET A 1 7.44 -15.94 -5.78
C MET A 1 7.21 -16.45 -4.36
N ARG A 2 6.30 -15.83 -3.60
CA ARG A 2 5.70 -16.47 -2.42
C ARG A 2 4.43 -17.14 -2.91
N ALA A 3 4.34 -18.45 -2.73
CA ALA A 3 3.21 -19.25 -3.17
C ALA A 3 1.90 -18.72 -2.58
N ASN A 4 0.84 -18.77 -3.40
CA ASN A 4 -0.58 -18.56 -3.11
C ASN A 4 -0.93 -18.66 -1.62
N TYR A 5 -0.84 -17.55 -0.89
CA TYR A 5 -1.37 -17.42 0.47
C TYR A 5 -2.88 -17.16 0.38
N PHE A 6 -3.60 -18.06 -0.31
CA PHE A 6 -4.98 -18.30 0.07
C PHE A 6 -4.87 -19.19 1.32
N PRO A 7 -5.15 -18.66 2.52
CA PRO A 7 -4.95 -19.43 3.74
C PRO A 7 -5.72 -20.75 3.63
N GLU A 8 -5.06 -21.86 3.96
CA GLU A 8 -5.60 -23.24 3.92
C GLU A 8 -6.98 -23.38 4.61
N ILE A 9 -7.31 -22.43 5.49
CA ILE A 9 -8.61 -22.22 6.14
C ILE A 9 -9.76 -22.27 5.12
N VAL A 10 -9.61 -21.64 3.94
CA VAL A 10 -10.65 -21.62 2.90
C VAL A 10 -10.86 -23.00 2.28
N THR A 11 -9.77 -23.69 1.95
CA THR A 11 -9.84 -25.01 1.31
C THR A 11 -10.35 -26.11 2.25
N GLY A 12 -10.12 -25.99 3.55
CA GLY A 12 -10.64 -26.92 4.55
C GLY A 12 -12.16 -26.79 4.78
N ALA A 13 -12.66 -25.55 4.88
CA ALA A 13 -14.05 -25.26 5.22
C ALA A 13 -15.04 -25.47 4.06
N LEU A 14 -14.67 -25.06 2.84
CA LEU A 14 -15.51 -25.23 1.63
C LEU A 14 -15.89 -26.69 1.37
N ASN A 15 -15.09 -27.64 1.86
CA ASN A 15 -15.30 -29.06 1.63
C ASN A 15 -16.12 -29.77 2.72
N LYS A 16 -16.46 -29.10 3.84
CA LYS A 16 -17.10 -29.77 5.00
C LYS A 16 -18.41 -29.14 5.44
N ASN A 17 -18.43 -27.83 5.74
CA ASN A 17 -19.57 -27.22 6.41
C ASN A 17 -20.02 -25.93 5.71
N VAL A 18 -21.03 -26.05 4.85
CA VAL A 18 -21.61 -24.93 4.11
C VAL A 18 -23.04 -24.70 4.56
N ILE A 19 -23.36 -23.46 4.93
CA ILE A 19 -24.72 -23.02 5.31
C ILE A 19 -25.12 -21.86 4.41
N ILE A 20 -26.36 -21.86 3.92
CA ILE A 20 -26.89 -20.79 3.06
C ILE A 20 -27.89 -19.97 3.86
N VAL A 21 -27.77 -18.64 3.82
CA VAL A 21 -28.77 -17.72 4.41
C VAL A 21 -30.08 -17.87 3.65
N LYS A 22 -31.16 -18.23 4.35
CA LYS A 22 -32.49 -18.45 3.75
C LYS A 22 -33.32 -17.16 3.73
N PRO A 23 -34.33 -17.07 2.87
CA PRO A 23 -35.30 -15.97 2.91
C PRO A 23 -35.90 -15.80 4.31
N GLY A 24 -35.94 -14.55 4.80
CA GLY A 24 -36.44 -14.22 6.14
C GLY A 24 -35.43 -14.38 7.28
N GLN A 25 -34.21 -14.85 7.02
CA GLN A 25 -33.12 -14.84 7.99
C GLN A 25 -32.23 -13.61 7.79
N THR A 26 -31.69 -13.08 8.89
CA THR A 26 -30.54 -12.16 8.84
C THR A 26 -29.25 -12.97 8.78
N ILE A 27 -28.18 -12.38 8.27
CA ILE A 27 -26.85 -12.99 8.26
C ILE A 27 -26.41 -13.24 9.70
N GLN A 28 -26.62 -12.28 10.60
CA GLN A 28 -26.27 -12.42 12.02
C GLN A 28 -26.95 -13.63 12.66
N SER A 29 -28.26 -13.84 12.41
CA SER A 29 -28.99 -14.98 12.99
C SER A 29 -28.43 -16.34 12.55
N VAL A 30 -27.90 -16.42 11.33
CA VAL A 30 -27.25 -17.63 10.81
C VAL A 30 -25.89 -17.82 11.49
N ILE A 31 -25.06 -16.78 11.57
CA ILE A 31 -23.77 -16.82 12.28
C ILE A 31 -23.97 -17.24 13.74
N ASP A 32 -24.96 -16.68 14.41
CA ASP A 32 -25.27 -16.97 15.81
C ASP A 32 -25.63 -18.44 16.05
N SER A 33 -26.27 -19.09 15.08
CA SER A 33 -26.67 -20.50 15.16
C SER A 33 -25.52 -21.51 15.01
N ILE A 34 -24.33 -21.06 14.59
CA ILE A 34 -23.19 -21.93 14.29
C ILE A 34 -22.23 -22.01 15.48
N ASP A 35 -21.78 -23.23 15.79
CA ASP A 35 -20.69 -23.53 16.72
C ASP A 35 -19.42 -23.90 15.94
N ALA A 36 -18.64 -22.88 15.57
CA ALA A 36 -17.46 -23.01 14.73
C ALA A 36 -16.18 -23.14 15.58
N SER A 37 -15.21 -23.90 15.06
CA SER A 37 -13.89 -24.06 15.68
C SER A 37 -12.82 -24.29 14.61
N ALA A 38 -11.56 -24.37 15.03
CA ALA A 38 -10.44 -24.66 14.13
C ALA A 38 -10.61 -26.02 13.40
N ASP A 39 -11.13 -27.03 14.10
CA ASP A 39 -11.36 -28.37 13.54
C ASP A 39 -12.67 -28.45 12.74
N ASN A 40 -13.58 -27.52 12.98
CA ASN A 40 -14.91 -27.45 12.39
C ASN A 40 -15.22 -26.04 11.84
N PRO A 41 -14.50 -25.57 10.81
CA PRO A 41 -14.75 -24.26 10.22
C PRO A 41 -15.99 -24.28 9.32
N TYR A 42 -16.62 -23.12 9.13
CA TYR A 42 -17.86 -22.97 8.35
C TYR A 42 -17.74 -21.91 7.26
N VAL A 43 -18.50 -22.13 6.19
CA VAL A 43 -18.78 -21.15 5.14
C VAL A 43 -20.26 -20.80 5.16
N VAL A 44 -20.55 -19.52 5.36
CA VAL A 44 -21.91 -18.96 5.22
C VAL A 44 -22.02 -18.33 3.83
N ILE A 45 -22.87 -18.90 3.00
CA ILE A 45 -23.21 -18.36 1.67
C ILE A 45 -24.38 -17.39 1.83
N VAL A 46 -24.17 -16.17 1.38
CA VAL A 46 -25.17 -15.09 1.34
C VAL A 46 -25.66 -14.95 -0.10
N PRO A 47 -26.92 -15.32 -0.40
CA PRO A 47 -27.49 -15.15 -1.73
C PRO A 47 -27.46 -13.69 -2.23
N PRO A 48 -27.80 -13.44 -3.51
CA PRO A 48 -28.02 -12.09 -4.00
C PRO A 48 -29.13 -11.38 -3.22
N GLY A 49 -28.89 -10.13 -2.85
CA GLY A 49 -29.82 -9.32 -2.06
C GLY A 49 -29.14 -8.13 -1.40
N ILE A 50 -29.97 -7.26 -0.81
CA ILE A 50 -29.54 -6.19 0.09
C ILE A 50 -29.92 -6.61 1.51
N TYR A 51 -28.92 -6.70 2.37
CA TYR A 51 -29.05 -7.16 3.75
C TYR A 51 -28.80 -5.96 4.67
N GLU A 52 -29.86 -5.44 5.25
CA GLU A 52 -29.80 -4.37 6.24
C GLU A 52 -29.47 -5.00 7.60
N GLU A 53 -28.20 -4.94 8.00
CA GLU A 53 -27.71 -5.51 9.25
C GLU A 53 -27.48 -4.36 10.25
N PRO A 54 -28.28 -4.26 11.34
CA PRO A 54 -28.10 -3.21 12.34
C PRO A 54 -26.79 -3.37 13.13
N GLY A 55 -26.08 -4.48 12.95
CA GLY A 55 -24.74 -4.78 13.42
C GLY A 55 -24.41 -6.23 13.06
N LEU A 56 -23.30 -6.44 12.34
CA LEU A 56 -22.88 -7.77 11.92
C LEU A 56 -21.53 -8.09 12.56
N THR A 57 -21.48 -9.12 13.40
CA THR A 57 -20.27 -9.58 14.08
C THR A 57 -19.96 -11.00 13.64
N MET A 58 -18.82 -11.17 12.96
CA MET A 58 -18.31 -12.47 12.59
C MET A 58 -17.91 -13.27 13.84
N LYS A 59 -17.95 -14.60 13.76
CA LYS A 59 -17.31 -15.50 14.73
C LYS A 59 -16.03 -16.07 14.15
N ASP A 60 -15.11 -16.46 15.02
CA ASP A 60 -13.87 -17.10 14.60
C ASP A 60 -14.18 -18.34 13.74
N TYR A 61 -13.37 -18.59 12.71
CA TYR A 61 -13.51 -19.73 11.78
C TYR A 61 -14.80 -19.78 10.94
N ILE A 62 -15.58 -18.70 10.89
CA ILE A 62 -16.71 -18.54 9.98
C ILE A 62 -16.32 -17.60 8.85
N SER A 63 -16.38 -18.08 7.61
CA SER A 63 -16.17 -17.25 6.41
C SER A 63 -17.51 -16.86 5.76
N LEU A 64 -17.56 -15.70 5.14
CA LEU A 64 -18.74 -15.17 4.46
C LEU A 64 -18.49 -15.07 2.96
N TYR A 65 -19.34 -15.74 2.17
CA TYR A 65 -19.28 -15.76 0.71
C TYR A 65 -20.57 -15.19 0.14
N GLY A 66 -20.49 -14.07 -0.58
CA GLY A 66 -21.58 -13.60 -1.42
C GLY A 66 -21.64 -14.35 -2.76
N CYS A 67 -22.63 -14.01 -3.57
CA CYS A 67 -22.76 -14.51 -4.95
C CYS A 67 -22.16 -13.56 -6.00
N GLY A 68 -21.48 -12.50 -5.56
CA GLY A 68 -20.90 -11.45 -6.38
C GLY A 68 -21.00 -10.11 -5.69
N LYS A 69 -19.91 -9.33 -5.71
CA LYS A 69 -19.88 -7.99 -5.08
C LYS A 69 -21.00 -7.07 -5.58
N ASP A 70 -21.42 -7.20 -6.83
CA ASP A 70 -22.47 -6.35 -7.41
C ASP A 70 -23.89 -6.77 -7.00
N CYS A 71 -24.09 -8.00 -6.52
CA CYS A 71 -25.42 -8.57 -6.26
C CYS A 71 -25.67 -8.98 -4.80
N THR A 72 -24.63 -9.18 -3.98
CA THR A 72 -24.74 -9.40 -2.53
C THR A 72 -24.21 -8.18 -1.79
N LYS A 73 -25.11 -7.41 -1.17
CA LYS A 73 -24.78 -6.15 -0.49
C LYS A 73 -25.17 -6.22 0.98
N ILE A 74 -24.20 -5.99 1.85
CA ILE A 74 -24.42 -5.85 3.29
C ILE A 74 -24.39 -4.36 3.60
N HIS A 75 -25.52 -3.84 4.02
CA HIS A 75 -25.66 -2.47 4.46
C HIS A 75 -25.49 -2.41 5.98
N VAL A 76 -24.54 -1.57 6.40
CA VAL A 76 -24.29 -1.23 7.80
C VAL A 76 -24.47 0.28 7.98
N SER A 77 -24.89 0.71 9.16
CA SER A 77 -25.13 2.14 9.42
C SER A 77 -24.78 2.53 10.85
N GLY A 78 -24.56 3.83 11.04
CA GLY A 78 -24.12 4.39 12.31
C GLY A 78 -22.81 3.77 12.81
N TRP A 79 -22.74 3.50 14.11
CA TRP A 79 -21.57 2.95 14.80
C TRP A 79 -21.50 1.41 14.81
N ASN A 80 -22.27 0.74 13.95
CA ASN A 80 -22.38 -0.71 13.91
C ASN A 80 -21.80 -1.26 12.59
N PRO A 81 -20.46 -1.29 12.45
CA PRO A 81 -19.78 -1.83 11.28
C PRO A 81 -19.95 -3.36 11.18
N LEU A 82 -19.45 -3.93 10.09
CA LEU A 82 -19.09 -5.35 10.06
C LEU A 82 -17.84 -5.58 10.93
N PHE A 83 -18.00 -6.26 12.06
CA PHE A 83 -16.90 -6.64 12.95
C PHE A 83 -16.26 -7.95 12.51
N ILE A 84 -14.94 -7.90 12.29
CA ILE A 84 -14.16 -9.04 11.80
C ILE A 84 -13.56 -9.83 12.96
N ALA A 85 -13.70 -11.15 12.87
CA ALA A 85 -13.20 -12.14 13.82
C ALA A 85 -11.88 -12.76 13.33
N ASN A 86 -11.34 -13.73 14.07
CA ASN A 86 -10.10 -14.40 13.71
C ASN A 86 -10.35 -15.55 12.74
N LYS A 87 -9.42 -15.81 11.82
CA LYS A 87 -9.47 -16.94 10.88
C LYS A 87 -10.73 -16.91 10.00
N VAL A 88 -11.09 -15.72 9.52
CA VAL A 88 -12.27 -15.51 8.66
C VAL A 88 -11.89 -15.01 7.28
N ASN A 89 -12.77 -15.23 6.30
CA ASN A 89 -12.63 -14.75 4.94
C ASN A 89 -13.90 -14.04 4.50
N LEU A 90 -13.76 -12.95 3.76
CA LEU A 90 -14.84 -12.27 3.06
C LEU A 90 -14.62 -12.40 1.55
N HIS A 91 -15.67 -12.74 0.80
CA HIS A 91 -15.50 -13.03 -0.62
C HIS A 91 -16.75 -12.72 -1.42
N ASP A 92 -16.58 -12.16 -2.63
CA ASP A 92 -17.67 -11.90 -3.59
C ASP A 92 -18.88 -11.16 -3.00
N LEU A 93 -18.64 -10.13 -2.19
CA LEU A 93 -19.70 -9.34 -1.55
C LEU A 93 -19.34 -7.86 -1.46
N SER A 94 -20.35 -7.02 -1.26
CA SER A 94 -20.20 -5.61 -0.93
C SER A 94 -20.51 -5.34 0.53
N VAL A 95 -19.74 -4.45 1.17
CA VAL A 95 -20.08 -3.83 2.46
C VAL A 95 -20.22 -2.33 2.25
N ILE A 96 -21.41 -1.80 2.51
CA ILE A 96 -21.76 -0.40 2.27
C ILE A 96 -22.13 0.22 3.61
N HIS A 97 -21.44 1.29 3.97
CA HIS A 97 -21.75 2.11 5.14
C HIS A 97 -22.40 3.41 4.72
N SER A 98 -23.61 3.63 5.24
CA SER A 98 -24.33 4.89 5.12
C SER A 98 -24.56 5.47 6.51
N GLY A 99 -23.78 6.48 6.90
CA GLY A 99 -23.88 7.13 8.19
C GLY A 99 -22.99 8.35 8.27
N SER A 100 -23.35 9.31 9.13
CA SER A 100 -22.57 10.54 9.29
C SER A 100 -21.16 10.28 9.81
N ASP A 101 -20.99 9.25 10.64
CA ASP A 101 -19.74 8.80 11.26
C ASP A 101 -19.70 7.25 11.27
N GLY A 102 -18.51 6.65 11.27
CA GLY A 102 -18.30 5.22 11.48
C GLY A 102 -17.42 4.53 10.43
N TYR A 103 -17.58 3.21 10.36
CA TYR A 103 -16.75 2.34 9.54
C TYR A 103 -17.62 1.36 8.76
N ALA A 104 -17.21 0.99 7.54
CA ALA A 104 -17.85 -0.14 6.87
C ALA A 104 -17.42 -1.47 7.51
N ILE A 105 -16.12 -1.62 7.72
CA ILE A 105 -15.55 -2.82 8.35
C ILE A 105 -14.61 -2.40 9.48
N ASN A 106 -14.75 -3.06 10.64
CA ASN A 106 -13.95 -2.78 11.82
C ASN A 106 -13.32 -4.04 12.40
N PHE A 107 -12.07 -3.93 12.82
CA PHE A 107 -11.32 -4.99 13.47
C PHE A 107 -11.17 -4.66 14.94
N THR A 108 -11.60 -5.58 15.80
CA THR A 108 -11.40 -5.47 17.23
C THR A 108 -9.95 -5.82 17.59
N ALA A 109 -9.46 -5.21 18.68
CA ALA A 109 -8.11 -5.46 19.16
C ALA A 109 -7.84 -6.95 19.45
N GLY A 110 -6.62 -7.37 19.17
CA GLY A 110 -6.12 -8.74 19.38
C GLY A 110 -5.77 -9.42 18.07
N GLU A 111 -4.89 -10.41 18.14
CA GLU A 111 -4.32 -11.07 16.97
C GLU A 111 -5.41 -11.69 16.09
N LYS A 112 -5.55 -11.17 14.86
CA LYS A 112 -6.42 -11.78 13.84
C LYS A 112 -5.62 -12.14 12.60
N GLU A 113 -5.93 -13.30 12.03
CA GLU A 113 -5.59 -13.64 10.66
C GLU A 113 -6.86 -13.66 9.82
N TRP A 114 -6.87 -12.97 8.69
CA TRP A 114 -8.07 -12.84 7.86
C TRP A 114 -7.72 -12.57 6.41
N SER A 115 -8.67 -12.83 5.51
CA SER A 115 -8.52 -12.42 4.11
C SER A 115 -9.80 -11.86 3.51
N MET A 116 -9.63 -11.10 2.43
CA MET A 116 -10.72 -10.57 1.63
C MET A 116 -10.38 -10.69 0.15
N TYR A 117 -11.34 -11.14 -0.65
CA TYR A 117 -11.14 -11.32 -2.08
C TYR A 117 -12.35 -10.89 -2.90
N ASN A 118 -12.12 -10.11 -3.95
CA ASN A 118 -13.15 -9.66 -4.89
C ASN A 118 -14.35 -9.01 -4.20
N CYS A 119 -14.08 -8.16 -3.21
CA CYS A 119 -15.10 -7.40 -2.50
C CYS A 119 -15.24 -5.97 -3.07
N TYR A 120 -16.33 -5.32 -2.70
CA TYR A 120 -16.49 -3.87 -2.84
C TYR A 120 -16.83 -3.25 -1.49
N ILE A 121 -16.24 -2.09 -1.20
CA ILE A 121 -16.44 -1.38 0.06
C ILE A 121 -16.80 0.07 -0.26
N GLU A 122 -17.88 0.56 0.32
CA GLU A 122 -18.28 1.96 0.18
C GLU A 122 -18.53 2.58 1.54
N THR A 123 -17.98 3.76 1.74
CA THR A 123 -18.33 4.63 2.85
C THR A 123 -18.85 5.94 2.31
N SER A 124 -20.08 6.29 2.71
CA SER A 124 -20.66 7.62 2.49
C SER A 124 -20.84 8.29 3.84
N ALA A 125 -20.10 9.37 4.08
CA ALA A 125 -20.17 10.15 5.31
C ALA A 125 -20.22 11.64 5.06
N THR A 126 -20.67 12.38 6.07
CA THR A 126 -20.47 13.83 6.20
C THR A 126 -19.42 14.16 7.26
N SER A 127 -18.72 13.16 7.81
CA SER A 127 -17.62 13.31 8.78
C SER A 127 -16.50 12.28 8.52
N GLN A 128 -15.57 12.08 9.46
CA GLN A 128 -14.44 11.17 9.26
C GLN A 128 -14.86 9.69 9.35
N ASN A 129 -15.05 9.03 8.21
CA ASN A 129 -15.30 7.58 8.15
C ASN A 129 -14.05 6.80 7.78
N SER A 130 -14.08 5.48 7.95
CA SER A 130 -13.08 4.58 7.34
C SER A 130 -13.74 3.44 6.58
N GLY A 131 -13.25 3.13 5.37
CA GLY A 131 -13.64 1.92 4.67
C GLY A 131 -13.29 0.68 5.51
N LEU A 132 -12.03 0.57 5.88
CA LEU A 132 -11.56 -0.38 6.90
C LEU A 132 -10.86 0.36 8.03
N PHE A 133 -11.29 0.08 9.25
CA PHE A 133 -10.55 0.45 10.45
C PHE A 133 -9.90 -0.79 11.07
N LEU A 134 -8.58 -0.83 11.00
CA LEU A 134 -7.78 -1.97 11.43
C LEU A 134 -7.05 -1.64 12.73
N ILE A 135 -7.67 -1.94 13.88
CA ILE A 135 -6.99 -1.92 15.18
C ILE A 135 -6.61 -3.36 15.53
N ASN A 136 -5.41 -3.78 15.16
CA ASN A 136 -5.03 -5.18 15.34
C ASN A 136 -3.58 -5.35 15.77
N LYS A 137 -3.39 -5.45 17.09
CA LYS A 137 -2.11 -5.81 17.72
C LYS A 137 -1.62 -7.15 17.20
N ASN A 138 -0.60 -7.10 16.33
CA ASN A 138 0.07 -8.24 15.71
C ASN A 138 -0.79 -9.08 14.75
N GLY A 139 -1.86 -8.50 14.18
CA GLY A 139 -2.67 -9.19 13.18
C GLY A 139 -2.00 -9.27 11.80
N ILE A 140 -2.44 -10.23 10.99
CA ILE A 140 -2.05 -10.39 9.60
C ILE A 140 -3.30 -10.38 8.73
N GLY A 141 -3.36 -9.48 7.76
CA GLY A 141 -4.47 -9.37 6.82
C GLY A 141 -4.00 -9.44 5.37
N PHE A 142 -4.81 -10.04 4.51
CA PHE A 142 -4.59 -10.07 3.07
C PHE A 142 -5.84 -9.60 2.32
N ILE A 143 -5.70 -8.67 1.38
CA ILE A 143 -6.80 -8.17 0.55
C ILE A 143 -6.40 -8.28 -0.92
N TYR A 144 -7.26 -8.88 -1.73
CA TYR A 144 -7.01 -9.16 -3.14
C TYR A 144 -8.17 -8.68 -4.01
N ASN A 145 -7.85 -8.02 -5.12
CA ASN A 145 -8.82 -7.67 -6.16
C ASN A 145 -10.07 -6.94 -5.60
N THR A 146 -9.88 -6.11 -4.57
CA THR A 146 -10.96 -5.41 -3.89
C THR A 146 -11.03 -3.96 -4.38
N GLN A 147 -12.25 -3.48 -4.58
CA GLN A 147 -12.54 -2.10 -4.89
C GLN A 147 -13.06 -1.38 -3.66
N MET A 148 -12.72 -0.10 -3.54
CA MET A 148 -13.23 0.74 -2.48
C MET A 148 -13.54 2.14 -2.98
N LYS A 149 -14.62 2.71 -2.47
CA LYS A 149 -15.00 4.11 -2.65
C LYS A 149 -15.16 4.75 -1.28
N CYS A 150 -14.43 5.83 -1.03
CA CYS A 150 -14.51 6.59 0.20
C CYS A 150 -14.89 8.04 -0.12
N THR A 151 -16.03 8.51 0.39
CA THR A 151 -16.48 9.90 0.17
C THR A 151 -15.91 10.90 1.18
N GLY A 152 -15.10 10.46 2.14
CA GLY A 152 -14.54 11.29 3.20
C GLY A 152 -13.88 10.45 4.31
N GLY A 153 -12.81 10.95 4.89
CA GLY A 153 -12.02 10.22 5.89
C GLY A 153 -10.99 9.30 5.24
N TYR A 154 -10.96 8.02 5.65
CA TYR A 154 -9.91 7.07 5.33
C TYR A 154 -10.43 5.95 4.42
N GLY A 155 -9.66 5.53 3.43
CA GLY A 155 -9.89 4.24 2.79
C GLY A 155 -9.50 3.11 3.74
N PHE A 156 -8.21 3.05 4.04
CA PHE A 156 -7.63 2.15 5.05
C PHE A 156 -7.06 2.96 6.19
N ARG A 157 -7.50 2.70 7.42
CA ARG A 157 -6.89 3.23 8.64
C ARG A 157 -6.28 2.09 9.43
N VAL A 158 -4.95 1.98 9.37
CA VAL A 158 -4.18 0.87 9.94
C VAL A 158 -3.42 1.33 11.16
N VAL A 159 -3.75 0.77 12.31
CA VAL A 159 -3.14 1.12 13.59
C VAL A 159 -2.79 -0.13 14.40
N SER A 160 -1.94 0.05 15.41
CA SER A 160 -1.53 -0.96 16.38
C SER A 160 -0.75 -2.17 15.85
N ASN A 161 0.38 -1.98 15.18
CA ASN A 161 1.35 -3.03 14.81
C ASN A 161 0.75 -4.18 13.97
N MET A 162 0.04 -3.83 12.90
CA MET A 162 -0.55 -4.80 11.97
C MET A 162 0.39 -5.10 10.79
N TRP A 163 0.36 -6.34 10.27
CA TRP A 163 0.87 -6.67 8.94
C TRP A 163 -0.29 -6.76 7.94
N LEU A 164 -0.28 -5.94 6.90
CA LEU A 164 -1.31 -5.94 5.86
C LEU A 164 -0.68 -6.08 4.48
N GLU A 165 -1.15 -7.03 3.68
CA GLU A 165 -0.82 -7.13 2.26
C GLU A 165 -2.05 -6.84 1.39
N LEU A 166 -1.86 -5.95 0.42
CA LEU A 166 -2.85 -5.43 -0.50
C LEU A 166 -2.41 -5.81 -1.92
N HIS A 167 -3.28 -6.47 -2.68
CA HIS A 167 -2.98 -6.91 -4.05
C HIS A 167 -4.09 -6.47 -4.98
N ASP A 168 -3.74 -5.71 -6.02
CA ASP A 168 -4.67 -5.19 -7.03
C ASP A 168 -5.85 -4.42 -6.44
N ILE A 169 -5.56 -3.56 -5.46
CA ILE A 169 -6.57 -2.74 -4.78
C ILE A 169 -6.87 -1.48 -5.57
N ASN A 170 -8.14 -1.22 -5.82
CA ASN A 170 -8.61 0.00 -6.47
C ASN A 170 -9.38 0.85 -5.46
N LEU A 171 -8.71 1.86 -4.91
CA LEU A 171 -9.24 2.80 -3.94
C LEU A 171 -9.54 4.17 -4.58
N LYS A 172 -10.83 4.49 -4.66
CA LYS A 172 -11.34 5.77 -5.11
C LYS A 172 -11.63 6.68 -3.92
N LEU A 173 -11.03 7.87 -3.94
CA LEU A 173 -11.34 8.98 -3.04
C LEU A 173 -12.23 9.98 -3.80
N THR A 174 -13.31 10.42 -3.17
CA THR A 174 -14.27 11.36 -3.76
C THR A 174 -14.99 12.11 -2.63
N GLY A 175 -15.89 13.03 -2.95
CA GLY A 175 -16.76 13.72 -1.99
C GLY A 175 -16.43 15.21 -1.81
N GLN A 176 -17.45 15.99 -1.43
CA GLN A 176 -17.43 17.46 -1.33
C GLN A 176 -17.51 17.92 0.13
N ASN A 177 -16.85 17.17 1.01
CA ASN A 177 -17.11 17.18 2.44
C ASN A 177 -16.19 18.18 3.16
N GLN A 178 -16.65 19.41 3.35
CA GLN A 178 -15.85 20.49 3.96
C GLN A 178 -15.15 20.11 5.27
N SER A 179 -13.87 20.52 5.37
CA SER A 179 -12.99 20.33 6.52
C SER A 179 -12.74 18.86 6.90
N ILE A 180 -12.80 17.94 5.94
CA ILE A 180 -12.51 16.52 6.14
C ILE A 180 -11.34 16.13 5.24
N ASN A 181 -10.32 15.53 5.85
CA ASN A 181 -9.21 14.97 5.07
C ASN A 181 -9.69 13.72 4.32
N HIS A 182 -9.28 13.58 3.07
CA HIS A 182 -9.49 12.39 2.26
C HIS A 182 -8.16 11.64 2.15
N ILE A 183 -8.07 10.49 2.81
CA ILE A 183 -6.84 9.75 2.97
C ILE A 183 -7.02 8.36 2.38
N GLY A 184 -6.17 7.97 1.44
CA GLY A 184 -6.17 6.64 0.86
C GLY A 184 -5.82 5.59 1.92
N ILE A 185 -4.57 5.61 2.36
CA ILE A 185 -4.05 4.71 3.39
C ILE A 185 -3.36 5.53 4.49
N TYR A 186 -3.84 5.37 5.71
CA TYR A 186 -3.24 5.91 6.93
C TYR A 186 -2.57 4.78 7.72
N VAL A 187 -1.29 4.96 8.08
CA VAL A 187 -0.47 3.90 8.69
C VAL A 187 0.23 4.37 9.95
N ASP A 188 -0.19 3.85 11.09
CA ASP A 188 0.25 4.29 12.41
C ASP A 188 0.80 3.13 13.26
N GLU A 189 1.47 3.49 14.35
CA GLU A 189 1.84 2.60 15.46
C GLU A 189 2.58 1.31 15.02
N TYR A 190 3.73 1.43 14.35
CA TYR A 190 4.59 0.29 13.94
C TYR A 190 3.97 -0.67 12.92
N SER A 191 2.87 -0.26 12.26
CA SER A 191 2.22 -1.11 11.27
C SER A 191 3.07 -1.26 10.00
N ARG A 192 2.92 -2.43 9.36
CA ARG A 192 3.62 -2.81 8.13
C ARG A 192 2.62 -3.06 7.02
N ILE A 193 2.73 -2.31 5.94
CA ILE A 193 1.87 -2.47 4.77
C ILE A 193 2.72 -2.82 3.56
N LYS A 194 2.23 -3.76 2.75
CA LYS A 194 2.71 -3.99 1.40
C LYS A 194 1.55 -3.89 0.42
N MET A 195 1.72 -3.12 -0.64
CA MET A 195 0.76 -3.04 -1.72
C MET A 195 1.43 -3.44 -3.03
N PHE A 196 0.78 -4.30 -3.80
CA PHE A 196 1.23 -4.79 -5.09
C PHE A 196 0.14 -4.50 -6.14
N GLY A 197 0.47 -3.67 -7.14
CA GLY A 197 -0.48 -3.23 -8.15
C GLY A 197 -1.62 -2.37 -7.60
N GLY A 198 -2.58 -2.08 -8.46
CA GLY A 198 -3.76 -1.29 -8.11
C GLY A 198 -3.53 0.23 -8.16
N ARG A 199 -4.50 0.96 -7.60
CA ARG A 199 -4.57 2.42 -7.69
C ARG A 199 -5.21 3.04 -6.46
N ILE A 200 -4.68 4.19 -6.04
CA ILE A 200 -5.33 5.15 -5.15
C ILE A 200 -5.57 6.42 -5.96
N TRP A 201 -6.82 6.84 -6.16
CA TRP A 201 -7.07 8.01 -7.00
C TRP A 201 -8.28 8.85 -6.63
N VAL A 202 -8.22 10.10 -7.07
CA VAL A 202 -9.37 11.00 -7.21
C VAL A 202 -9.75 11.05 -8.70
N PRO A 203 -11.02 10.84 -9.08
CA PRO A 203 -11.46 10.91 -10.47
C PRO A 203 -11.38 12.34 -11.03
N TRP A 204 -11.38 12.45 -12.35
CA TRP A 204 -11.31 13.73 -13.08
C TRP A 204 -12.69 14.33 -13.43
N THR A 205 -13.77 13.62 -13.14
CA THR A 205 -15.13 14.04 -13.47
C THR A 205 -15.67 14.96 -12.38
N GLU A 206 -16.21 16.11 -12.76
CA GLU A 206 -16.63 17.20 -11.87
C GLU A 206 -17.53 16.74 -10.71
N ASP A 207 -18.45 15.80 -10.94
CA ASP A 207 -19.36 15.27 -9.92
C ASP A 207 -18.68 14.43 -8.82
N GLU A 208 -17.39 14.15 -8.97
CA GLU A 208 -16.65 13.22 -8.12
C GLU A 208 -15.29 13.76 -7.65
N VAL A 209 -14.89 14.95 -8.09
CA VAL A 209 -13.68 15.61 -7.61
C VAL A 209 -13.89 16.03 -6.15
N ILE A 210 -12.81 15.97 -5.38
CA ILE A 210 -12.81 16.54 -4.04
C ILE A 210 -12.66 18.06 -4.20
N ASP A 211 -13.66 18.80 -3.73
CA ASP A 211 -13.75 20.24 -3.91
C ASP A 211 -14.13 21.00 -2.63
N GLY A 212 -14.20 20.32 -1.48
CA GLY A 212 -14.52 20.97 -0.23
C GLY A 212 -13.36 21.85 0.26
N ASP A 213 -13.73 23.02 0.78
CA ASP A 213 -12.78 23.98 1.33
C ASP A 213 -11.99 23.36 2.48
N ASN A 214 -10.66 23.44 2.38
CA ASN A 214 -9.68 22.90 3.34
C ASN A 214 -9.62 21.36 3.48
N ASP A 215 -10.12 20.62 2.49
CA ASP A 215 -10.07 19.15 2.48
C ASP A 215 -8.72 18.63 2.00
N ASN A 216 -7.78 18.37 2.90
CA ASN A 216 -6.50 17.83 2.44
C ASN A 216 -6.67 16.42 1.86
N VAL A 217 -5.98 16.14 0.76
CA VAL A 217 -6.03 14.85 0.07
C VAL A 217 -4.67 14.17 0.18
N TYR A 218 -4.66 12.96 0.74
CA TYR A 218 -3.44 12.16 0.92
C TYR A 218 -3.62 10.79 0.28
N GLY A 219 -2.65 10.34 -0.50
CA GLY A 219 -2.65 8.98 -1.03
C GLY A 219 -2.23 8.01 0.07
N ILE A 220 -1.04 8.24 0.60
CA ILE A 220 -0.47 7.53 1.74
C ILE A 220 -0.07 8.55 2.81
N TRP A 221 -0.45 8.30 4.06
CA TRP A 221 -0.04 9.12 5.19
C TRP A 221 0.52 8.27 6.34
N LEU A 222 1.79 8.51 6.68
CA LEU A 222 2.45 8.00 7.88
C LEU A 222 2.63 9.17 8.86
N PRO A 223 1.75 9.32 9.87
CA PRO A 223 1.84 10.36 10.90
C PRO A 223 3.05 10.15 11.82
N SER A 224 3.25 11.06 12.77
CA SER A 224 4.47 11.20 13.60
C SER A 224 4.86 10.03 14.51
N THR A 225 4.24 8.85 14.45
CA THR A 225 4.62 7.71 15.30
C THR A 225 5.74 6.87 14.67
N SER A 226 6.73 6.52 15.48
CA SER A 226 7.94 5.84 15.01
C SER A 226 7.67 4.39 14.58
N GLY A 227 8.29 3.96 13.48
CA GLY A 227 8.52 2.54 13.16
C GLY A 227 7.59 1.88 12.15
N SER A 228 6.58 2.59 11.64
CA SER A 228 5.73 2.08 10.55
C SER A 228 6.51 1.93 9.24
N VAL A 229 6.21 0.90 8.46
CA VAL A 229 6.88 0.64 7.18
C VAL A 229 5.85 0.30 6.10
N THR A 230 5.84 1.06 5.01
CA THR A 230 4.94 0.85 3.87
C THR A 230 5.74 0.59 2.60
N HIS A 231 5.51 -0.53 1.93
CA HIS A 231 6.10 -0.86 0.63
C HIS A 231 5.02 -0.84 -0.44
N LEU A 232 5.26 -0.12 -1.54
CA LEU A 232 4.33 0.01 -2.66
C LEU A 232 5.05 -0.49 -3.91
N HIS A 233 4.49 -1.47 -4.59
CA HIS A 233 5.05 -2.08 -5.79
C HIS A 233 4.08 -1.90 -6.95
N ASP A 234 4.49 -1.16 -7.98
CA ASP A 234 3.70 -0.89 -9.19
C ASP A 234 2.32 -0.29 -8.90
N VAL A 235 2.25 0.63 -7.92
CA VAL A 235 1.02 1.30 -7.51
C VAL A 235 0.87 2.65 -8.19
N ASP A 236 -0.31 2.93 -8.74
CA ASP A 236 -0.68 4.28 -9.20
C ASP A 236 -1.31 5.10 -8.06
N ILE A 237 -0.74 6.26 -7.74
CA ILE A 237 -1.33 7.26 -6.84
C ILE A 237 -1.59 8.52 -7.65
N LEU A 238 -2.86 8.85 -7.88
CA LEU A 238 -3.29 9.95 -8.75
C LEU A 238 -4.29 10.84 -8.00
N LEU A 239 -3.81 11.91 -7.38
CA LEU A 239 -4.62 12.73 -6.50
C LEU A 239 -4.83 14.11 -7.07
N ARG A 240 -6.02 14.66 -6.82
CA ARG A 240 -6.39 16.01 -7.17
C ARG A 240 -7.32 16.58 -6.12
N ASN A 241 -7.21 17.88 -5.89
CA ASN A 241 -8.23 18.67 -5.23
C ASN A 241 -8.45 19.96 -6.03
N ASP A 242 -9.70 20.32 -6.28
CA ASP A 242 -10.05 21.56 -6.98
C ASP A 242 -10.28 22.76 -6.04
N SER A 243 -10.33 22.52 -4.73
CA SER A 243 -10.40 23.57 -3.72
C SER A 243 -9.06 24.30 -3.61
N GLY A 244 -9.15 25.63 -3.48
CA GLY A 244 -7.99 26.50 -3.67
C GLY A 244 -7.00 26.55 -2.50
N THR A 245 -7.27 25.89 -1.38
CA THR A 245 -6.45 26.02 -0.15
C THR A 245 -6.00 24.69 0.45
N ALA A 246 -6.43 23.56 -0.11
CA ALA A 246 -6.11 22.25 0.43
C ALA A 246 -4.73 21.75 -0.01
N ASN A 247 -4.10 20.97 0.86
CA ASN A 247 -2.89 20.23 0.53
C ASN A 247 -3.25 18.95 -0.23
N VAL A 248 -2.52 18.64 -1.29
CA VAL A 248 -2.69 17.40 -2.07
C VAL A 248 -1.36 16.68 -2.10
N TYR A 249 -1.21 15.64 -1.28
CA TYR A 249 0.04 14.92 -1.13
C TYR A 249 -0.08 13.46 -1.57
N GLY A 250 0.72 13.06 -2.56
CA GLY A 250 0.79 11.67 -3.01
C GLY A 250 1.20 10.73 -1.87
N VAL A 251 2.38 10.99 -1.30
CA VAL A 251 2.91 10.31 -0.11
C VAL A 251 3.34 11.37 0.91
N TYR A 252 2.78 11.29 2.10
CA TYR A 252 3.15 12.14 3.24
C TYR A 252 3.72 11.29 4.37
N CYS A 253 4.99 11.47 4.70
CA CYS A 253 5.69 10.67 5.69
C CYS A 253 6.36 11.58 6.74
N GLN A 254 5.76 11.65 7.93
CA GLN A 254 6.29 12.39 9.08
C GLN A 254 7.13 11.52 10.01
N ALA A 255 6.86 10.21 10.02
CA ALA A 255 7.66 9.19 10.71
C ALA A 255 7.56 7.84 9.97
N GLY A 256 8.49 6.94 10.28
CA GLY A 256 8.56 5.62 9.64
C GLY A 256 9.20 5.66 8.25
N THR A 257 8.88 4.67 7.42
CA THR A 257 9.49 4.54 6.09
C THR A 257 8.46 4.16 5.04
N VAL A 258 8.42 4.91 3.93
CA VAL A 258 7.69 4.53 2.71
C VAL A 258 8.70 4.16 1.63
N ARG A 259 8.55 2.97 1.04
CA ARG A 259 9.34 2.52 -0.12
C ARG A 259 8.43 2.33 -1.31
N LEU A 260 8.77 2.93 -2.45
CA LEU A 260 8.02 2.81 -3.69
C LEU A 260 8.86 2.13 -4.76
N PHE A 261 8.34 1.11 -5.42
CA PHE A 261 9.04 0.30 -6.44
C PHE A 261 8.23 0.31 -7.73
N GLY A 262 8.71 0.94 -8.80
CA GLY A 262 8.00 0.99 -10.09
C GLY A 262 6.68 1.78 -10.08
N SER A 263 6.36 2.48 -8.99
CA SER A 263 5.09 3.17 -8.82
C SER A 263 5.00 4.47 -9.63
N ARG A 264 3.79 5.02 -9.74
CA ARG A 264 3.53 6.38 -10.23
C ARG A 264 2.83 7.18 -9.15
N VAL A 265 3.31 8.37 -8.87
CA VAL A 265 2.70 9.29 -7.91
C VAL A 265 2.52 10.65 -8.57
N GLN A 266 1.30 11.18 -8.51
CA GLN A 266 0.93 12.46 -9.09
C GLN A 266 -0.04 13.15 -8.14
N ALA A 267 0.21 14.43 -7.90
CA ALA A 267 -0.61 15.30 -7.08
C ALA A 267 -0.88 16.60 -7.83
N GLU A 268 -2.13 17.04 -7.81
CA GLU A 268 -2.57 18.26 -8.49
C GLU A 268 -3.47 19.10 -7.60
N ALA A 269 -3.19 20.40 -7.52
CA ALA A 269 -4.07 21.38 -6.93
C ALA A 269 -3.94 22.69 -7.72
N PRO A 270 -5.03 23.39 -8.06
CA PRO A 270 -4.96 24.62 -8.85
C PRO A 270 -4.35 25.78 -8.06
N ASN A 271 -4.58 25.84 -6.74
CA ASN A 271 -4.10 26.94 -5.88
C ASN A 271 -3.54 26.47 -4.52
N GLY A 272 -3.53 25.16 -4.25
CA GLY A 272 -3.02 24.56 -3.01
C GLY A 272 -1.59 24.01 -3.15
N ASP A 273 -1.03 23.49 -2.06
CA ASP A 273 0.27 22.79 -2.09
C ASP A 273 0.09 21.37 -2.62
N ALA A 274 0.58 21.11 -3.84
CA ALA A 274 0.46 19.83 -4.52
C ALA A 274 1.83 19.18 -4.65
N GLN A 275 2.07 18.13 -3.86
CA GLN A 275 3.38 17.48 -3.80
C GLN A 275 3.23 15.96 -3.95
N SER A 276 4.00 15.36 -4.86
CA SER A 276 4.01 13.90 -4.97
C SER A 276 4.58 13.23 -3.71
N PHE A 277 5.61 13.84 -3.12
CA PHE A 277 6.29 13.31 -1.94
C PHE A 277 6.56 14.42 -0.94
N VAL A 278 6.13 14.20 0.31
CA VAL A 278 6.34 15.11 1.42
C VAL A 278 6.99 14.33 2.55
N GLN A 279 8.23 14.69 2.88
CA GLN A 279 8.96 14.11 4.00
C GLN A 279 9.12 15.16 5.09
N GLU A 280 8.64 14.84 6.29
CA GLU A 280 8.80 15.68 7.48
C GLU A 280 9.36 14.86 8.64
N GLY A 281 9.84 15.57 9.68
CA GLY A 281 10.26 14.95 10.93
C GLY A 281 11.30 13.85 10.71
N ASN A 282 10.99 12.66 11.23
CA ASN A 282 11.85 11.46 11.13
C ASN A 282 11.34 10.48 10.05
N GLY A 283 10.44 10.92 9.18
CA GLY A 283 9.96 10.12 8.06
C GLY A 283 11.06 9.89 7.03
N THR A 284 10.97 8.78 6.30
CA THR A 284 11.87 8.46 5.19
C THR A 284 11.06 8.00 3.99
N ILE A 285 11.26 8.63 2.84
CA ILE A 285 10.69 8.18 1.57
C ILE A 285 11.82 7.69 0.66
N GLU A 286 11.71 6.45 0.18
CA GLU A 286 12.65 5.81 -0.73
C GLU A 286 11.92 5.40 -2.03
N THR A 287 12.50 5.68 -3.19
CA THR A 287 11.81 5.47 -4.49
C THR A 287 12.68 4.75 -5.51
N TYR A 288 12.35 3.52 -5.87
CA TYR A 288 13.09 2.65 -6.77
C TYR A 288 12.37 2.54 -8.12
N GLY A 289 12.84 3.29 -9.12
CA GLY A 289 12.19 3.34 -10.45
C GLY A 289 10.77 3.93 -10.44
N THR A 290 10.42 4.66 -9.38
CA THR A 290 9.12 5.31 -9.22
C THR A 290 9.13 6.69 -9.87
N ARG A 291 8.02 7.09 -10.52
CA ARG A 291 7.84 8.42 -11.11
C ARG A 291 6.97 9.29 -10.21
N GLY A 292 7.53 10.40 -9.71
CA GLY A 292 6.76 11.49 -9.11
C GLY A 292 6.51 12.61 -10.12
N LEU A 293 5.31 13.16 -10.15
CA LEU A 293 4.94 14.34 -10.93
C LEU A 293 4.26 15.35 -10.01
N GLY A 294 5.02 16.36 -9.56
CA GLY A 294 4.48 17.54 -8.92
C GLY A 294 4.48 18.71 -9.89
N PHE A 295 3.34 19.38 -10.06
CA PHE A 295 3.31 20.70 -10.66
C PHE A 295 3.45 21.70 -9.51
N VAL A 296 4.56 22.46 -9.52
CA VAL A 296 4.89 23.56 -8.60
C VAL A 296 5.73 23.17 -7.36
N GLY A 297 6.94 23.73 -7.28
CA GLY A 297 7.73 23.88 -6.06
C GLY A 297 8.23 22.60 -5.41
N GLU A 298 9.16 21.87 -6.05
CA GLU A 298 9.75 20.69 -5.41
C GLU A 298 10.52 21.05 -4.13
N PRO A 299 10.15 20.49 -2.95
CA PRO A 299 10.92 20.67 -1.74
C PRO A 299 12.26 19.93 -1.85
N SER A 300 13.32 20.63 -1.48
CA SER A 300 14.69 20.14 -1.34
C SER A 300 14.78 19.08 -0.23
N GLY A 301 14.53 17.82 -0.55
CA GLY A 301 14.64 16.72 0.42
C GLY A 301 14.19 15.34 -0.06
N ILE A 302 13.58 15.24 -1.25
CA ILE A 302 13.14 13.95 -1.77
C ILE A 302 14.37 13.14 -2.20
N LEU A 303 14.65 12.06 -1.47
CA LEU A 303 15.58 11.01 -1.89
C LEU A 303 14.91 10.22 -3.03
N THR A 304 14.90 10.82 -4.21
CA THR A 304 14.51 10.13 -5.44
C THR A 304 15.61 9.09 -5.72
N LEU A 305 15.42 7.79 -5.45
CA LEU A 305 16.36 6.74 -5.93
C LEU A 305 16.13 6.46 -7.43
N GLY A 306 15.91 7.54 -8.19
CA GLY A 306 16.48 7.71 -9.52
C GLY A 306 17.95 8.14 -9.37
N GLY A 307 18.73 7.30 -8.70
CA GLY A 307 20.17 7.49 -8.50
C GLY A 307 20.54 8.59 -7.50
N ARG A 308 20.70 8.23 -6.22
CA ARG A 308 21.41 9.09 -5.27
C ARG A 308 22.84 9.26 -5.77
N LYS A 309 23.27 10.49 -6.06
CA LYS A 309 24.69 10.81 -6.22
C LYS A 309 25.37 10.65 -4.86
N ILE A 310 26.23 9.65 -4.71
CA ILE A 310 27.01 9.39 -3.49
C ILE A 310 28.43 9.86 -3.74
N THR A 311 28.86 10.88 -3.01
CA THR A 311 30.25 11.33 -2.98
C THR A 311 31.07 10.40 -2.08
N LEU A 312 32.01 9.69 -2.67
CA LEU A 312 32.79 8.63 -2.05
C LEU A 312 34.06 9.21 -1.39
N THR A 313 34.16 9.09 -0.07
CA THR A 313 35.39 9.42 0.66
C THR A 313 36.35 8.24 0.79
N SER A 314 35.86 7.02 0.53
CA SER A 314 36.59 5.75 0.53
C SER A 314 36.02 4.80 -0.54
N ASP A 315 36.59 3.61 -0.68
CA ASP A 315 35.93 2.52 -1.40
C ASP A 315 34.54 2.24 -0.79
N TYR A 316 33.63 1.68 -1.61
CA TYR A 316 32.22 1.51 -1.27
C TYR A 316 31.76 0.06 -1.41
N THR A 317 31.01 -0.43 -0.43
CA THR A 317 30.34 -1.73 -0.49
C THR A 317 28.87 -1.51 -0.72
N ILE A 318 28.33 -2.05 -1.82
CA ILE A 318 26.90 -2.02 -2.10
C ILE A 318 26.20 -3.12 -1.29
N GLU A 319 25.28 -2.70 -0.44
CA GLU A 319 24.49 -3.58 0.41
C GLU A 319 23.20 -4.07 -0.26
N ASN A 320 22.63 -5.15 0.25
CA ASN A 320 21.53 -5.89 -0.40
C ASN A 320 20.19 -5.12 -0.46
N TRP A 321 20.07 -4.01 0.27
CA TRP A 321 18.89 -3.16 0.39
C TRP A 321 19.00 -1.85 -0.40
N GLU A 322 20.14 -1.54 -1.02
CA GLU A 322 20.43 -0.23 -1.60
C GLU A 322 19.91 -0.04 -3.04
N GLY A 323 19.10 -0.97 -3.54
CA GLY A 323 18.54 -0.93 -4.90
C GLY A 323 19.52 -1.41 -5.96
N ASN A 324 19.29 -1.02 -7.22
CA ASN A 324 20.07 -1.49 -8.38
C ASN A 324 20.52 -0.36 -9.33
N VAL A 325 20.38 0.91 -8.93
CA VAL A 325 20.88 2.07 -9.69
C VAL A 325 21.69 2.96 -8.77
N PHE A 326 22.99 3.06 -9.06
CA PHE A 326 23.95 3.78 -8.24
C PHE A 326 24.59 4.91 -9.06
N ILE A 327 24.59 6.11 -8.49
CA ILE A 327 25.28 7.26 -9.06
C ILE A 327 26.39 7.62 -8.08
N PHE A 328 27.64 7.49 -8.47
CA PHE A 328 28.76 7.77 -7.58
C PHE A 328 29.58 8.95 -8.08
N ASP A 329 30.19 9.64 -7.14
CA ASP A 329 31.20 10.65 -7.34
C ASP A 329 32.47 10.23 -6.58
N PRO A 330 33.54 9.83 -7.25
CA PRO A 330 34.77 9.36 -6.62
C PRO A 330 35.50 10.40 -5.74
N ASN A 331 35.14 11.70 -5.85
CA ASN A 331 35.61 12.80 -4.99
C ASN A 331 37.14 12.96 -4.93
N GLY A 332 37.78 13.21 -6.07
CA GLY A 332 39.22 13.47 -6.13
C GLY A 332 40.10 12.24 -6.39
N ALA A 333 39.55 11.02 -6.39
CA ALA A 333 40.36 9.79 -6.41
C ALA A 333 39.62 8.57 -6.98
N ASN A 334 40.33 7.68 -7.69
CA ASN A 334 39.74 6.39 -8.10
C ASN A 334 39.21 5.60 -6.89
N ARG A 335 38.01 5.02 -7.01
CA ARG A 335 37.36 4.24 -5.94
C ARG A 335 36.95 2.86 -6.39
N ASN A 336 37.10 1.87 -5.52
CA ASN A 336 36.55 0.54 -5.75
C ASN A 336 35.10 0.46 -5.26
N ILE A 337 34.29 -0.32 -5.98
CA ILE A 337 32.90 -0.65 -5.64
C ILE A 337 32.77 -2.16 -5.53
N TYR A 338 32.32 -2.63 -4.37
CA TYR A 338 32.15 -4.06 -4.05
C TYR A 338 30.66 -4.41 -3.91
N PRO A 339 30.08 -5.23 -4.79
CA PRO A 339 28.65 -5.59 -4.73
C PRO A 339 28.39 -6.83 -3.86
N THR A 340 28.94 -6.87 -2.64
CA THR A 340 28.87 -8.06 -1.79
C THR A 340 27.44 -8.41 -1.38
N GLY A 341 26.57 -7.40 -1.14
CA GLY A 341 25.17 -7.61 -0.78
C GLY A 341 24.29 -8.14 -1.92
N LEU A 342 24.71 -7.98 -3.18
CA LEU A 342 23.84 -8.23 -4.34
C LEU A 342 23.96 -9.64 -4.92
N GLN A 343 24.90 -10.47 -4.46
CA GLN A 343 25.09 -11.83 -4.96
C GLN A 343 23.88 -12.77 -4.70
N GLY A 344 22.98 -12.41 -3.78
CA GLY A 344 21.71 -13.12 -3.57
C GLY A 344 20.68 -12.92 -4.70
N TYR A 345 20.87 -11.92 -5.57
CA TYR A 345 19.90 -11.51 -6.57
C TYR A 345 20.38 -11.81 -7.99
N LYS A 346 20.06 -13.03 -8.46
CA LYS A 346 20.42 -13.47 -9.82
C LYS A 346 19.64 -12.69 -10.87
N TYR A 347 20.31 -12.34 -11.97
CA TYR A 347 19.73 -11.74 -13.17
C TYR A 347 19.09 -10.36 -12.97
N ILE A 348 19.37 -9.67 -11.85
CA ILE A 348 18.96 -8.28 -11.65
C ILE A 348 20.05 -7.36 -12.21
N PRO A 349 19.74 -6.48 -13.19
CA PRO A 349 20.70 -5.52 -13.72
C PRO A 349 21.00 -4.45 -12.68
N VAL A 350 22.29 -4.26 -12.41
CA VAL A 350 22.83 -3.17 -11.60
C VAL A 350 23.40 -2.13 -12.54
N ILE A 351 22.93 -0.89 -12.40
CA ILE A 351 23.37 0.27 -13.17
C ILE A 351 24.28 1.10 -12.28
N ILE A 352 25.48 1.41 -12.75
CA ILE A 352 26.46 2.22 -12.04
C ILE A 352 26.84 3.38 -12.94
N ILE A 353 26.70 4.61 -12.45
CA ILE A 353 26.98 5.84 -13.18
C ILE A 353 28.09 6.60 -12.46
N ASN A 354 29.17 6.90 -13.17
CA ASN A 354 30.26 7.72 -12.66
C ASN A 354 30.03 9.19 -13.00
N THR A 355 29.78 10.00 -11.97
CA THR A 355 29.54 11.44 -12.06
C THR A 355 30.70 12.30 -11.56
N ALA A 356 31.92 11.75 -11.61
CA ALA A 356 33.15 12.46 -11.26
C ALA A 356 33.20 13.86 -11.88
N ASP A 357 33.67 14.83 -11.11
CA ASP A 357 33.95 16.19 -11.57
C ASP A 357 35.36 16.34 -12.17
N ALA A 358 36.23 15.33 -11.99
CA ALA A 358 37.53 15.22 -12.63
C ALA A 358 37.76 13.83 -13.29
N ALA A 359 38.98 13.62 -13.82
CA ALA A 359 39.38 12.41 -14.54
C ALA A 359 39.60 11.21 -13.59
N GLU A 360 38.55 10.80 -12.89
CA GLU A 360 38.54 9.74 -11.89
C GLU A 360 37.64 8.59 -12.32
N ASN A 361 38.01 7.39 -11.92
CA ASN A 361 37.33 6.17 -12.28
C ASN A 361 36.69 5.51 -11.06
N LEU A 362 35.54 4.89 -11.30
CA LEU A 362 35.03 3.85 -10.42
C LEU A 362 35.54 2.51 -10.93
N ILE A 363 35.96 1.64 -10.02
CA ILE A 363 36.44 0.30 -10.33
C ILE A 363 35.45 -0.66 -9.70
N PHE A 364 34.59 -1.26 -10.52
CA PHE A 364 33.67 -2.29 -10.08
C PHE A 364 34.41 -3.63 -10.10
N ASP A 365 34.87 -4.08 -8.93
CA ASP A 365 35.67 -5.31 -8.77
C ASP A 365 35.03 -6.30 -7.80
N PRO A 366 33.92 -6.96 -8.18
CA PRO A 366 33.60 -8.24 -7.61
C PRO A 366 34.57 -9.28 -8.15
N THR A 367 35.50 -9.71 -7.30
CA THR A 367 36.39 -10.87 -7.48
C THR A 367 36.64 -11.25 -8.94
N GLY A 368 37.31 -10.38 -9.70
CA GLY A 368 37.83 -10.72 -11.03
C GLY A 368 37.20 -10.02 -12.23
N LEU A 369 36.09 -9.28 -12.10
CA LEU A 369 35.54 -8.53 -13.23
C LEU A 369 36.36 -7.26 -13.56
N ASN A 370 36.96 -6.60 -12.54
CA ASN A 370 37.83 -5.42 -12.69
C ASN A 370 37.33 -4.37 -13.72
N LEU A 371 36.06 -3.97 -13.61
CA LEU A 371 35.42 -3.08 -14.57
C LEU A 371 35.68 -1.62 -14.22
N THR A 372 36.51 -0.93 -15.01
CA THR A 372 36.73 0.52 -14.90
C THR A 372 35.60 1.29 -15.58
N ILE A 373 34.96 2.20 -14.84
CA ILE A 373 33.91 3.11 -15.28
C ILE A 373 34.46 4.53 -15.18
N GLY A 374 34.85 5.11 -16.31
CA GLY A 374 35.44 6.46 -16.36
C GLY A 374 34.42 7.58 -16.16
N GLN A 375 34.92 8.81 -16.01
CA GLN A 375 34.10 10.01 -15.85
C GLN A 375 32.99 10.10 -16.91
N GLY A 376 31.75 10.32 -16.48
CA GLY A 376 30.58 10.46 -17.36
C GLY A 376 30.12 9.16 -18.01
N GLN A 377 30.72 8.02 -17.67
CA GLN A 377 30.28 6.71 -18.17
C GLN A 377 29.29 6.04 -17.24
N ARG A 378 28.54 5.10 -17.80
CA ARG A 378 27.74 4.14 -17.05
C ARG A 378 28.11 2.71 -17.41
N ALA A 379 27.98 1.82 -16.44
CA ALA A 379 28.03 0.38 -16.62
C ALA A 379 26.69 -0.26 -16.26
N ILE A 380 26.34 -1.33 -16.96
CA ILE A 380 25.28 -2.25 -16.56
C ILE A 380 25.94 -3.60 -16.34
N VAL A 381 25.76 -4.15 -15.14
CA VAL A 381 26.33 -5.44 -14.73
C VAL A 381 25.24 -6.32 -14.16
N VAL A 382 25.39 -7.64 -14.29
CA VAL A 382 24.42 -8.63 -13.81
C VAL A 382 25.16 -9.76 -13.12
N TYR A 383 24.65 -10.25 -11.99
CA TYR A 383 25.13 -11.47 -11.37
C TYR A 383 24.37 -12.68 -11.93
N ASP A 384 25.05 -13.64 -12.54
CA ASP A 384 24.43 -14.84 -13.15
C ASP A 384 24.19 -15.97 -12.13
N GLY A 385 24.61 -15.77 -10.87
CA GLY A 385 24.59 -16.78 -9.82
C GLY A 385 25.94 -17.43 -9.54
N THR A 386 26.94 -17.19 -10.39
CA THR A 386 28.31 -17.69 -10.26
C THR A 386 29.33 -16.54 -10.30
N GLN A 387 29.12 -15.57 -11.19
CA GLN A 387 30.03 -14.44 -11.41
C GLN A 387 29.25 -13.19 -11.85
N TRP A 388 29.93 -12.04 -11.79
CA TRP A 388 29.41 -10.80 -12.35
C TRP A 388 29.78 -10.68 -13.82
N LEU A 389 28.79 -10.32 -14.63
CA LEU A 389 28.91 -10.14 -16.06
C LEU A 389 28.75 -8.66 -16.41
N LYS A 390 29.63 -8.15 -17.28
CA LYS A 390 29.45 -6.85 -17.93
C LYS A 390 28.44 -6.98 -19.06
N VAL A 391 27.32 -6.27 -18.95
CA VAL A 391 26.30 -6.16 -20.00
C VAL A 391 26.54 -4.95 -20.88
N TYR A 392 26.89 -3.80 -20.27
CA TYR A 392 27.15 -2.55 -20.97
C TYR A 392 28.26 -1.74 -20.29
N LEU A 393 29.05 -1.01 -21.09
CA LEU A 393 29.93 0.07 -20.65
C LEU A 393 29.97 1.13 -21.76
N GLY A 394 29.64 2.37 -21.42
CA GLY A 394 29.67 3.49 -22.36
C GLY A 394 29.14 4.77 -21.75
N SER A 395 29.22 5.87 -22.49
CA SER A 395 28.60 7.16 -22.15
C SER A 395 27.07 7.10 -22.21
#